data_AF-A0A0H3DE62-F1
#
_entry.id   AF-A0A0H3DE62-F1
#
_cell.length_a   1.000
_cell.length_b   1.000
_cell.length_c   1.000
_cell.angle_alpha   90.00
_cell.angle_beta   90.00
_cell.angle_gamma   90.00
#
_symmetry.space_group_name_H-M   'P 1'
#
loop_
_entity.id
_entity.type
_entity.pdbx_description
1 polymer ?
#
loop_
_entity_poly.entity_id
_entity_poly.type
_entity_poly.pdbx_seq_one_letter_code
_entity_poly.pdbx_strand_id
1 'polypeptide(L)'
;MPCPPPLTAMLQHHIEQYGVAEDGRLFRSMDGGDVAESTLARVWDKARKAALAPEEYRSPLARRPYDLRHACVSTWLAGGVLPAQVAIWAGHSVAVLHAVYAKVLAGLEEESLGKIARILGLPADDEDDLDRD
;
A
#
# COMPACT_ATOMS: atom_id res chain seq x y z
N MET A 1 4.38 8.53 8.77
CA MET A 1 4.18 7.77 7.52
C MET A 1 5.40 8.00 6.64
N PRO A 2 5.96 6.98 5.99
CA PRO A 2 7.02 7.19 5.00
C PRO A 2 6.48 8.02 3.84
N CYS A 3 7.20 9.09 3.48
CA CYS A 3 6.94 9.88 2.27
C CYS A 3 8.11 9.64 1.31
N PRO A 4 8.00 8.69 0.37
CA PRO A 4 9.10 8.38 -0.53
C PRO A 4 9.39 9.55 -1.48
N PRO A 5 10.63 9.69 -2.00
CA PRO A 5 10.99 10.82 -2.87
C PRO A 5 10.05 11.04 -4.07
N PRO A 6 9.55 10.00 -4.77
CA PRO A 6 8.58 10.19 -5.86
C PRO A 6 7.28 10.86 -5.41
N LEU A 7 6.74 10.48 -4.23
CA LEU A 7 5.53 11.11 -3.69
C LEU A 7 5.81 12.58 -3.32
N THR A 8 6.97 12.84 -2.72
CA THR A 8 7.38 14.21 -2.37
C THR A 8 7.46 15.10 -3.62
N ALA A 9 8.07 14.59 -4.70
CA ALA A 9 8.17 15.32 -5.97
C ALA A 9 6.78 15.61 -6.59
N MET A 10 5.85 14.65 -6.55
CA MET A 10 4.48 14.86 -7.02
C MET A 10 3.75 15.95 -6.21
N LEU A 11 3.92 15.97 -4.89
CA LEU A 11 3.30 16.98 -4.02
C LEU A 11 3.92 18.37 -4.23
N GLN A 12 5.24 18.44 -4.39
CA GLN A 12 5.94 19.70 -4.70
C GLN A 12 5.47 20.27 -6.03
N HIS A 13 5.42 19.45 -7.08
CA HIS A 13 4.92 19.86 -8.38
C HIS A 13 3.47 20.36 -8.32
N HIS A 14 2.61 19.69 -7.55
CA HIS A 14 1.23 20.15 -7.32
C HIS A 14 1.19 21.51 -6.62
N ILE A 15 2.03 21.74 -5.60
CA ILE A 15 2.12 23.02 -4.90
C ILE A 15 2.61 24.12 -5.84
N GLU A 16 3.63 23.86 -6.65
CA GLU A 16 4.15 24.84 -7.61
C GLU A 16 3.11 25.23 -8.65
N GLN A 17 2.34 24.25 -9.14
CA GLN A 17 1.36 24.48 -10.20
C GLN A 17 0.05 25.09 -9.70
N TYR A 18 -0.42 24.70 -8.52
CA TYR A 18 -1.75 25.06 -8.04
C TYR A 18 -1.75 25.89 -6.76
N GLY A 19 -0.60 26.03 -6.08
CA GLY A 19 -0.50 26.68 -4.77
C GLY A 19 -1.24 25.93 -3.67
N VAL A 20 -1.31 26.54 -2.48
CA VAL A 20 -2.03 26.05 -1.31
C VAL A 20 -3.21 26.97 -0.99
N ALA A 21 -4.25 26.44 -0.35
CA ALA A 21 -5.32 27.26 0.20
C ALA A 21 -4.79 28.15 1.35
N GLU A 22 -5.55 29.19 1.72
CA GLU A 22 -5.19 30.07 2.85
C GLU A 22 -5.04 29.31 4.17
N ASP A 23 -5.81 28.23 4.35
CA ASP A 23 -5.75 27.33 5.50
C ASP A 23 -4.70 26.20 5.36
N GLY A 24 -3.92 26.20 4.27
CA GLY A 24 -2.86 25.23 3.99
C GLY A 24 -3.31 23.96 3.29
N ARG A 25 -4.59 23.79 2.93
CA ARG A 25 -5.05 22.60 2.17
C ARG A 25 -4.41 22.54 0.77
N LEU A 26 -3.91 21.35 0.42
CA LEU A 26 -3.31 21.07 -0.89
C LEU A 26 -4.37 20.80 -1.96
N PHE A 27 -5.37 19.99 -1.63
CA PHE A 27 -6.45 19.59 -2.54
C PHE A 27 -7.73 20.31 -2.16
N ARG A 28 -8.32 21.01 -3.12
CA ARG A 28 -9.52 21.84 -2.94
C ARG A 28 -10.37 21.85 -4.21
N SER A 29 -11.66 22.08 -4.05
CA SER A 29 -12.55 22.35 -5.19
C SER A 29 -12.25 23.74 -5.79
N MET A 30 -12.87 24.02 -6.95
CA MET A 30 -12.64 25.28 -7.69
C MET A 30 -13.03 26.53 -6.92
N ASP A 31 -13.97 26.41 -5.98
CA ASP A 31 -14.43 27.45 -5.06
C ASP A 31 -13.61 27.52 -3.76
N GLY A 32 -12.52 26.73 -3.64
CA GLY A 32 -11.66 26.69 -2.45
C GLY A 32 -12.20 25.84 -1.30
N GLY A 33 -13.36 25.18 -1.50
CA GLY A 33 -13.96 24.25 -0.56
C GLY A 33 -13.32 22.86 -0.56
N ASP A 34 -13.94 21.95 0.19
CA ASP A 34 -13.55 20.55 0.21
C ASP A 34 -13.87 19.83 -1.10
N VAL A 35 -13.01 18.88 -1.47
CA VAL A 35 -13.27 18.03 -2.63
C VAL A 35 -14.41 17.08 -2.32
N ALA A 36 -15.54 17.26 -3.02
CA ALA A 36 -16.68 16.36 -2.91
C ALA A 36 -16.30 14.90 -3.23
N GLU A 37 -16.85 13.95 -2.48
CA GLU A 37 -16.59 12.52 -2.67
C GLU A 37 -16.95 12.05 -4.09
N SER A 38 -18.03 12.58 -4.67
CA SER A 38 -18.43 12.29 -6.06
C SER A 38 -17.40 12.75 -7.09
N THR A 39 -16.71 13.87 -6.82
CA THR A 39 -15.60 14.35 -7.65
C THR A 39 -14.42 13.40 -7.55
N LEU A 40 -14.05 12.99 -6.32
CA LEU A 40 -12.98 12.02 -6.11
C LEU A 40 -13.28 10.69 -6.81
N ALA A 41 -14.49 10.16 -6.67
CA ALA A 41 -14.92 8.92 -7.31
C ALA A 41 -14.81 8.99 -8.84
N ARG A 42 -15.24 10.11 -9.44
CA ARG A 42 -15.17 10.32 -10.90
C ARG A 42 -13.73 10.46 -11.40
N VAL A 43 -12.88 11.18 -10.68
CA VAL A 43 -11.45 11.31 -11.03
C VAL A 43 -10.76 9.95 -10.89
N TRP A 44 -11.08 9.19 -9.85
CA TRP A 44 -10.55 7.86 -9.63
C TRP A 44 -10.92 6.88 -10.74
N ASP A 45 -12.19 6.86 -11.16
CA ASP A 45 -12.63 6.01 -12.27
C ASP A 45 -11.87 6.31 -13.58
N LYS A 46 -11.67 7.60 -13.88
CA LYS A 46 -10.86 8.03 -15.02
C LYS A 46 -9.40 7.58 -14.90
N ALA A 47 -8.80 7.71 -13.71
CA ALA A 47 -7.44 7.27 -13.47
C ALA A 47 -7.30 5.75 -13.65
N ARG A 48 -8.24 4.95 -13.12
CA ARG A 48 -8.27 3.49 -13.33
C ARG A 48 -8.36 3.14 -14.81
N LYS A 49 -9.25 3.81 -15.55
CA LYS A 49 -9.42 3.57 -16.99
C LYS A 49 -8.18 3.91 -17.81
N ALA A 50 -7.39 4.90 -17.36
CA ALA A 50 -6.16 5.29 -18.03
C ALA A 50 -4.96 4.38 -17.69
N ALA A 51 -4.93 3.81 -16.48
CA ALA A 51 -3.78 3.05 -15.98
C ALA A 51 -3.90 1.52 -16.15
N LEU A 52 -5.11 0.97 -16.16
CA LEU A 52 -5.36 -0.48 -16.17
C LEU A 52 -5.70 -1.00 -17.57
N ALA A 53 -5.37 -2.27 -17.84
CA ALA A 53 -5.87 -2.95 -19.02
C ALA A 53 -7.41 -3.06 -18.99
N PRO A 54 -8.09 -3.19 -20.15
CA PRO A 54 -9.55 -3.23 -20.19
C PRO A 54 -10.18 -4.32 -19.32
N GLU A 55 -9.53 -5.48 -19.21
CA GLU A 55 -9.96 -6.63 -18.42
C GLU A 55 -9.83 -6.35 -16.92
N GLU A 56 -8.71 -5.76 -16.52
CA GLU A 56 -8.43 -5.34 -15.14
C GLU A 56 -9.39 -4.24 -14.68
N TYR A 57 -9.67 -3.26 -15.54
CA TYR A 57 -10.61 -2.18 -15.26
C TYR A 57 -12.02 -2.71 -14.97
N ARG A 58 -12.47 -3.72 -15.72
CA ARG A 58 -13.76 -4.39 -15.51
C ARG A 58 -13.80 -5.22 -14.23
N SER A 59 -12.64 -5.71 -13.77
CA SER A 59 -12.53 -6.50 -12.54
C SER A 59 -12.78 -5.67 -11.26
N PRO A 60 -12.86 -6.32 -10.09
CA PRO A 60 -12.88 -5.63 -8.80
C PRO A 60 -11.56 -4.90 -8.42
N LEU A 61 -10.49 -5.05 -9.20
CA LEU A 61 -9.18 -4.47 -8.90
C LEU A 61 -9.26 -2.94 -8.72
N ALA A 62 -8.81 -2.47 -7.55
CA ALA A 62 -8.73 -1.05 -7.20
C ALA A 62 -10.06 -0.29 -7.40
N ARG A 63 -11.21 -0.96 -7.23
CA ARG A 63 -12.54 -0.42 -7.52
C ARG A 63 -12.83 0.88 -6.75
N ARG A 64 -12.32 0.99 -5.53
CA ARG A 64 -12.47 2.18 -4.67
C ARG A 64 -11.09 2.80 -4.39
N PRO A 65 -11.00 4.12 -4.18
CA PRO A 65 -9.75 4.75 -3.73
C PRO A 65 -9.20 4.11 -2.44
N TYR A 66 -10.09 3.68 -1.54
CA TYR A 66 -9.72 3.02 -0.28
C TYR A 66 -8.96 1.69 -0.49
N ASP A 67 -9.13 1.04 -1.64
CA ASP A 67 -8.40 -0.20 -1.95
C ASP A 67 -6.89 0.05 -2.12
N LEU A 68 -6.46 1.28 -2.44
CA LEU A 68 -5.04 1.68 -2.43
C LEU A 68 -4.45 1.66 -1.01
N ARG A 69 -5.23 2.07 -0.01
CA ARG A 69 -4.80 2.00 1.39
C ARG A 69 -4.59 0.56 1.81
N HIS A 70 -5.52 -0.33 1.42
CA HIS A 70 -5.38 -1.75 1.65
C HIS A 70 -4.13 -2.32 0.98
N ALA A 71 -3.89 -2.00 -0.29
CA ALA A 71 -2.70 -2.44 -1.01
C ALA A 71 -1.42 -1.96 -0.31
N CYS A 72 -1.33 -0.68 0.04
CA CYS A 72 -0.16 -0.09 0.70
C CYS A 72 0.16 -0.79 2.04
N VAL A 73 -0.86 -0.99 2.89
CA VAL A 73 -0.68 -1.66 4.19
C VAL A 73 -0.27 -3.12 4.00
N SER A 74 -0.93 -3.84 3.10
CA SER A 74 -0.58 -5.23 2.77
C SER A 74 0.85 -5.35 2.25
N THR A 75 1.29 -4.44 1.38
CA THR A 75 2.66 -4.42 0.86
C THR A 75 3.69 -4.20 1.96
N TRP A 76 3.46 -3.28 2.90
CA TRP A 76 4.38 -3.09 4.02
C TRP A 76 4.48 -4.32 4.93
N LEU A 77 3.34 -4.98 5.20
CA LEU A 77 3.33 -6.21 6.01
C LEU A 77 4.03 -7.37 5.28
N ALA A 78 3.76 -7.53 3.99
CA ALA A 78 4.44 -8.52 3.14
C ALA A 78 5.95 -8.26 3.07
N GLY A 79 6.37 -6.99 3.02
CA GLY A 79 7.78 -6.59 3.09
C GLY A 79 8.42 -6.76 4.48
N GLY A 80 7.72 -7.34 5.46
CA GLY A 80 8.25 -7.61 6.80
C GLY A 80 8.32 -6.40 7.73
N VAL A 81 7.65 -5.28 7.40
CA VAL A 81 7.59 -4.12 8.29
C VAL A 81 6.77 -4.49 9.54
N LEU A 82 7.28 -4.12 10.71
CA LEU A 82 6.66 -4.45 12.00
C LEU A 82 5.17 -4.02 12.06
N PRO A 83 4.23 -4.93 12.38
CA PRO A 83 2.80 -4.63 12.42
C PRO A 83 2.43 -3.43 13.29
N ALA A 84 3.09 -3.26 14.44
CA ALA A 84 2.88 -2.11 15.32
C ALA A 84 3.24 -0.78 14.64
N GLN A 85 4.35 -0.75 13.88
CA GLN A 85 4.77 0.44 13.17
C GLN A 85 3.83 0.78 12.00
N VAL A 86 3.39 -0.25 11.28
CA VAL A 86 2.39 -0.12 10.22
C VAL A 86 1.08 0.42 10.77
N ALA A 87 0.61 -0.08 11.92
CA ALA A 87 -0.61 0.38 12.57
C ALA A 87 -0.53 1.88 12.94
N ILE A 88 0.61 2.34 13.48
CA ILE A 88 0.85 3.76 13.77
C ILE A 88 0.75 4.60 12.49
N TRP A 89 1.44 4.22 11.41
CA TRP A 89 1.40 4.98 10.16
C TRP A 89 0.03 4.96 9.48
N ALA A 90 -0.68 3.85 9.62
CA ALA A 90 -2.02 3.70 9.11
C ALA A 90 -3.05 4.33 10.06
N GLY A 91 -2.72 4.85 11.24
CA GLY A 91 -3.69 5.49 12.13
C GLY A 91 -4.83 4.56 12.59
N HIS A 92 -4.54 3.25 12.75
CA HIS A 92 -5.49 2.28 13.33
C HIS A 92 -4.82 1.51 14.49
N SER A 93 -5.60 0.79 15.29
CA SER A 93 -5.03 -0.13 16.30
C SER A 93 -4.46 -1.41 15.66
N VAL A 94 -3.51 -2.05 16.35
CA VAL A 94 -2.92 -3.33 15.92
C VAL A 94 -3.99 -4.44 15.82
N ALA A 95 -4.99 -4.41 16.69
CA ALA A 95 -6.11 -5.37 16.65
C ALA A 95 -6.91 -5.28 15.35
N VAL A 96 -7.19 -4.07 14.86
CA VAL A 96 -7.84 -3.85 13.56
C VAL A 96 -6.93 -4.34 12.43
N LEU A 97 -5.62 -4.15 12.55
CA LEU A 97 -4.66 -4.63 11.56
C LEU A 97 -4.63 -6.17 11.47
N HIS A 98 -4.59 -6.89 12.60
CA HIS A 98 -4.62 -8.36 12.57
C HIS A 98 -5.95 -8.91 12.04
N ALA A 99 -7.09 -8.31 12.40
CA ALA A 99 -8.40 -8.76 11.91
C ALA A 99 -8.55 -8.58 10.39
N VAL A 100 -7.96 -7.52 9.81
CA VAL A 100 -8.12 -7.18 8.40
C VAL A 100 -7.04 -7.84 7.52
N TYR A 101 -5.82 -8.05 8.04
CA TYR A 101 -4.66 -8.46 7.24
C TYR A 101 -4.09 -9.85 7.58
N ALA A 102 -4.77 -10.65 8.42
CA ALA A 102 -4.35 -12.02 8.75
C ALA A 102 -4.07 -12.88 7.50
N LYS A 103 -4.85 -12.72 6.43
CA LYS A 103 -4.68 -13.47 5.17
C LYS A 103 -3.36 -13.17 4.45
N VAL A 104 -2.85 -11.94 4.57
CA VAL A 104 -1.56 -11.56 3.95
C VAL A 104 -0.41 -12.21 4.71
N LEU A 105 -0.49 -12.24 6.04
CA LEU A 105 0.52 -12.85 6.90
C LEU A 105 0.60 -14.37 6.73
N ALA A 106 -0.54 -15.03 6.50
CA ALA A 106 -0.58 -16.48 6.26
C ALA A 106 0.21 -16.91 5.00
N GLY A 107 0.31 -16.04 3.99
CA GLY A 107 1.08 -16.32 2.77
C GLY A 107 2.60 -16.16 2.90
N LEU A 108 3.11 -15.76 4.09
CA LEU A 108 4.53 -15.47 4.34
C LEU A 108 5.18 -16.52 5.23
N GLU A 109 4.56 -17.68 5.42
CA GLU A 109 5.03 -18.72 6.35
C GLU A 109 6.42 -19.22 5.98
N GLU A 110 6.62 -19.64 4.73
CA GLU A 110 7.92 -20.13 4.23
C GLU A 110 9.02 -19.08 4.34
N GLU A 111 8.74 -17.82 3.96
CA GLU A 111 9.69 -16.71 4.13
C GLU A 111 10.03 -16.46 5.61
N SER A 112 9.03 -16.59 6.48
CA SER A 112 9.20 -16.43 7.93
C SER A 112 10.05 -17.56 8.52
N LEU A 113 9.85 -18.79 8.08
CA LEU A 113 10.67 -19.95 8.44
C LEU A 113 12.12 -19.76 7.94
N GLY A 114 12.32 -19.30 6.71
CA GLY A 114 13.66 -18.98 6.19
C GLY A 114 14.37 -17.87 6.98
N LYS A 115 13.63 -16.86 7.47
CA LYS A 115 14.18 -15.84 8.39
C LYS A 115 14.59 -16.47 9.73
N ILE A 116 13.77 -17.36 10.30
CA ILE A 116 14.09 -18.08 11.54
C ILE A 116 15.34 -18.94 11.35
N ALA A 117 15.40 -19.73 10.26
CA ALA A 117 16.56 -20.57 9.93
C ALA A 117 17.85 -19.74 9.86
N ARG A 118 17.82 -18.59 9.16
CA ARG A 118 18.95 -17.67 9.06
C ARG A 118 19.38 -17.11 10.43
N ILE A 119 18.44 -16.75 11.29
CA ILE A 119 18.72 -16.23 12.64
C ILE A 119 19.36 -17.31 13.52
N LEU A 120 18.88 -18.55 13.40
CA LEU A 120 19.37 -19.70 14.17
C LEU A 120 20.65 -20.31 13.58
N GLY A 121 21.10 -19.87 12.42
CA GLY A 121 22.27 -20.42 11.73
C GLY A 121 22.04 -21.84 11.21
N LEU A 122 20.79 -22.21 10.91
CA LEU A 122 20.46 -23.50 10.30
C LEU A 122 20.90 -23.50 8.83
N PRO A 123 21.37 -24.65 8.29
CA PRO A 123 21.62 -24.77 6.86
C PRO A 123 20.33 -24.47 6.09
N ALA A 124 20.45 -23.84 4.93
CA ALA A 124 19.33 -23.80 3.99
C ALA A 124 19.03 -25.24 3.58
N ASP A 125 17.75 -25.61 3.47
CA ASP A 125 17.37 -26.90 2.90
C ASP A 125 17.80 -26.90 1.43
N ASP A 126 19.04 -27.33 1.16
CA ASP A 126 19.50 -27.62 -0.19
C ASP A 126 18.84 -28.94 -0.60
N GLU A 127 17.75 -28.88 -1.38
CA GLU A 127 17.09 -30.04 -2.01
C GLU A 127 17.97 -30.76 -3.06
N ASP A 128 19.29 -30.56 -3.06
CA ASP A 128 20.23 -31.07 -4.08
C ASP A 128 20.93 -32.40 -3.70
N ASP A 129 20.54 -33.07 -2.62
CA ASP A 129 21.18 -34.32 -2.17
C ASP A 129 20.37 -35.61 -2.46
N LEU A 130 19.37 -35.57 -3.35
CA LEU A 130 18.58 -36.77 -3.71
C LEU A 130 19.01 -37.51 -5.00
N ASP A 131 20.07 -37.08 -5.68
CA ASP A 131 20.56 -37.73 -6.91
C ASP A 131 21.99 -38.32 -6.80
N ARG A 132 22.38 -38.81 -5.61
CA ARG A 132 23.63 -39.57 -5.44
C ARG A 132 23.42 -40.91 -4.74
N ASP A 133 22.92 -41.88 -5.50
CA ASP A 133 23.58 -43.18 -5.77
C ASP A 133 22.65 -44.14 -6.55
#